data_AF-A0A2Z3JLF6-F1
#
_entry.id   AF-A0A2Z3JLF6-F1
#
_cell.length_a   1.000
_cell.length_b   1.000
_cell.length_c   1.000
_cell.angle_alpha   90.00
_cell.angle_beta   90.00
_cell.angle_gamma   90.00
#
_symmetry.space_group_name_H-M   'P 1'
#
loop_
_entity.id
_entity.type
_entity.pdbx_description
1 polymer ?
#
loop_
_entity_poly.entity_id
_entity_poly.type
_entity_poly.pdbx_seq_one_letter_code
_entity_poly.pdbx_strand_id
1 'polypeptide(L)'
;MPANCSKAAARRARKAAARSACPACREAPAVKRALPPGAEREGQLYFPAFAGQLAPPKLKSMKNSAGLRSAAAAVLGAALLSGCTLQGPGNLSVHEALFYGSSQDRVVWVYGTLNGGQGSFSLDGQTLELRPQVAGPLATPGSLSVGTQNVYKTSTSSLLPPASVVQQGNSYEVRAVQAVDATYLVTGGSWYKLSAGLDAGSSVQATAQRVGGLEGAGQLTPQEAAALSRVLAQQGSLVVTVLPSGSLPDAALKVQPAPSEVRRTGLYLQPLSVMTTTTTATTAAAPGASMNQSPSTLGFREVASGTNAQASSPAVVLAGTQSALDALWNTAYGRQVPLPPTPLMGNQTAVGIFLGSRPTGGYGVSVQSVQAAGSVLNITVNVRSPGPGTITTQAITSPWTIVAVQGQFSRAVVRDQNGQLLVP
;
A
#
# COMPACT_ATOMS: atom_id res chain seq x y z
N MET A 1 -14.33 57.53 -33.44
CA MET A 1 -12.93 57.18 -33.11
C MET A 1 -12.06 58.43 -33.25
N PRO A 2 -10.93 58.58 -32.54
CA PRO A 2 -10.46 57.97 -31.28
C PRO A 2 -10.52 59.02 -30.13
N ALA A 3 -9.76 58.97 -29.03
CA ALA A 3 -9.74 57.98 -27.95
C ALA A 3 -9.16 58.62 -26.67
N ASN A 4 -9.48 58.08 -25.47
CA ASN A 4 -8.61 57.87 -24.29
C ASN A 4 -9.29 58.03 -22.93
N CYS A 5 -8.93 57.13 -22.00
CA CYS A 5 -9.52 56.98 -20.68
C CYS A 5 -8.44 56.58 -19.65
N SER A 6 -8.79 56.62 -18.36
CA SER A 6 -8.02 56.16 -17.19
C SER A 6 -6.97 57.10 -16.58
N LYS A 7 -7.46 57.97 -15.68
CA LYS A 7 -6.78 58.37 -14.45
C LYS A 7 -7.70 58.02 -13.27
N ALA A 8 -7.29 57.15 -12.36
CA ALA A 8 -7.85 57.09 -11.00
C ALA A 8 -6.86 56.39 -10.06
N ALA A 9 -6.38 57.11 -9.05
CA ALA A 9 -5.41 56.62 -8.08
C ALA A 9 -6.03 56.48 -6.68
N ALA A 10 -5.55 55.47 -5.94
CA ALA A 10 -5.37 55.40 -4.49
C ALA A 10 -6.23 56.30 -3.57
N ARG A 11 -7.18 55.69 -2.82
CA ARG A 11 -7.47 56.09 -1.42
C ARG A 11 -8.38 55.10 -0.67
N ARG A 12 -7.82 54.35 0.30
CA ARG A 12 -8.25 54.30 1.72
C ARG A 12 -7.50 53.17 2.46
N ALA A 13 -7.10 53.44 3.70
CA ALA A 13 -6.37 52.51 4.55
C ALA A 13 -6.75 52.72 6.03
N ARG A 14 -6.51 51.66 6.83
CA ARG A 14 -6.42 51.63 8.31
C ARG A 14 -7.71 51.66 9.15
N LYS A 15 -7.57 51.04 10.33
CA LYS A 15 -8.54 50.72 11.41
C LYS A 15 -9.50 49.56 11.06
N ALA A 16 -9.81 48.62 11.98
CA ALA A 16 -9.60 48.64 13.44
C ALA A 16 -8.99 47.32 13.99
N ALA A 17 -8.36 47.43 15.17
CA ALA A 17 -7.96 46.31 16.02
C ALA A 17 -8.22 46.68 17.50
N ALA A 18 -8.39 45.65 18.33
CA ALA A 18 -8.51 45.65 19.79
C ALA A 18 -9.76 46.32 20.42
N ARG A 19 -10.59 45.52 21.13
CA ARG A 19 -10.65 45.47 22.61
C ARG A 19 -11.86 44.68 23.12
N SER A 20 -11.60 43.62 23.90
CA SER A 20 -12.28 43.34 25.18
C SER A 20 -11.60 42.15 25.87
N ALA A 21 -11.48 42.19 27.20
CA ALA A 21 -10.88 41.12 28.00
C ALA A 21 -11.50 41.10 29.41
N CYS A 22 -11.91 39.90 29.88
CA CYS A 22 -11.99 39.42 31.28
C CYS A 22 -12.79 40.27 32.34
N PRO A 23 -13.16 39.72 33.53
CA PRO A 23 -12.57 38.57 34.24
C PRO A 23 -13.49 37.62 35.06
N ALA A 24 -12.84 36.61 35.66
CA ALA A 24 -13.04 36.08 37.04
C ALA A 24 -13.92 34.83 37.33
N CYS A 25 -13.41 34.04 38.30
CA CYS A 25 -14.01 32.86 38.99
C CYS A 25 -14.23 31.60 38.11
N ARG A 26 -14.14 30.34 38.56
CA ARG A 26 -13.72 29.62 39.80
C ARG A 26 -13.67 28.11 39.39
N GLU A 27 -12.96 27.15 39.98
CA GLU A 27 -11.99 27.06 41.10
C GLU A 27 -11.16 25.76 40.93
N ALA A 28 -10.17 25.45 41.78
CA ALA A 28 -9.46 24.16 41.81
C ALA A 28 -9.73 23.40 43.12
N PRO A 29 -9.56 22.07 43.14
CA PRO A 29 -8.78 21.49 44.25
C PRO A 29 -7.76 20.43 43.79
N ALA A 30 -6.75 20.22 44.64
CA ALA A 30 -5.68 19.24 44.46
C ALA A 30 -5.82 18.05 45.41
N VAL A 31 -4.76 17.22 45.43
CA VAL A 31 -4.41 16.23 46.47
C VAL A 31 -5.09 14.84 46.38
N LYS A 32 -4.32 13.84 45.94
CA LYS A 32 -3.67 12.88 46.86
C LYS A 32 -2.51 12.11 46.22
N ARG A 33 -1.35 12.14 46.89
CA ARG A 33 -0.25 11.18 46.73
C ARG A 33 -0.63 9.86 47.41
N ALA A 34 -0.18 8.73 46.86
CA ALA A 34 0.19 7.54 47.63
C ALA A 34 1.12 6.62 46.81
N LEU A 35 2.41 6.62 47.13
CA LEU A 35 3.27 5.43 46.93
C LEU A 35 3.23 4.61 48.23
N PRO A 36 3.40 3.29 48.15
CA PRO A 36 4.13 2.52 49.15
C PRO A 36 5.45 1.96 48.57
N PRO A 37 6.54 1.89 49.36
CA PRO A 37 7.83 1.30 48.96
C PRO A 37 8.08 -0.10 49.58
N GLY A 38 9.10 -0.79 49.06
CA GLY A 38 9.77 -1.92 49.72
C GLY A 38 9.23 -3.31 49.36
N ALA A 39 10.04 -4.37 49.39
CA ALA A 39 11.50 -4.44 49.57
C ALA A 39 12.04 -5.75 48.97
N GLU A 40 13.37 -5.86 48.86
CA GLU A 40 14.06 -7.03 48.31
C GLU A 40 13.82 -8.32 49.11
N ARG A 41 13.89 -9.47 48.43
CA ARG A 41 14.57 -10.67 48.95
C ARG A 41 15.32 -11.41 47.86
N GLU A 42 16.59 -11.67 48.12
CA GLU A 42 17.41 -12.66 47.42
C GLU A 42 16.87 -14.08 47.64
N GLY A 43 17.16 -15.02 46.73
CA GLY A 43 16.64 -16.39 46.80
C GLY A 43 17.19 -17.34 45.75
N GLN A 44 18.47 -17.68 45.90
CA GLN A 44 19.23 -18.78 45.27
C GLN A 44 18.50 -19.86 44.43
N LEU A 45 19.04 -20.07 43.23
CA LEU A 45 19.49 -21.37 42.66
C LEU A 45 18.74 -22.66 43.09
N TYR A 46 18.00 -23.26 42.14
CA TYR A 46 18.00 -24.72 42.00
C TYR A 46 17.72 -25.16 40.55
N PHE A 47 18.71 -25.83 39.93
CA PHE A 47 18.47 -26.70 38.77
C PHE A 47 18.02 -28.08 39.27
N PRO A 48 17.19 -28.80 38.50
CA PRO A 48 17.79 -29.99 37.90
C PRO A 48 17.40 -30.20 36.43
N ALA A 49 18.35 -30.77 35.67
CA ALA A 49 18.07 -31.35 34.37
C ALA A 49 17.31 -32.68 34.54
N PHE A 50 16.42 -33.01 33.61
CA PHE A 50 15.92 -34.36 33.43
C PHE A 50 15.94 -34.75 31.94
N ALA A 51 16.95 -35.55 31.58
CA ALA A 51 16.90 -36.34 30.35
C ALA A 51 16.09 -37.62 30.64
N GLY A 52 15.17 -37.99 29.75
CA GLY A 52 14.19 -39.05 30.00
C GLY A 52 13.65 -39.66 28.72
N GLN A 53 14.51 -40.32 27.96
CA GLN A 53 14.20 -40.98 26.70
C GLN A 53 13.47 -42.31 26.93
N LEU A 54 12.24 -42.47 26.40
CA LEU A 54 11.55 -43.76 26.34
C LEU A 54 10.81 -43.97 25.01
N ALA A 55 11.12 -45.09 24.37
CA ALA A 55 10.54 -45.59 23.12
C ALA A 55 9.36 -46.54 23.40
N PRO A 56 8.50 -46.89 22.42
CA PRO A 56 7.21 -47.53 22.68
C PRO A 56 7.28 -49.04 22.99
N PRO A 57 6.33 -49.59 23.76
CA PRO A 57 6.26 -51.02 24.06
C PRO A 57 5.78 -51.85 22.85
N LYS A 58 6.25 -53.09 22.76
CA LYS A 58 6.02 -53.99 21.62
C LYS A 58 4.65 -54.68 21.64
N LEU A 59 4.18 -55.03 20.43
CA LEU A 59 3.14 -56.04 20.21
C LEU A 59 3.45 -57.32 20.97
N LYS A 60 2.41 -57.92 21.58
CA LYS A 60 2.42 -59.32 22.01
C LYS A 60 1.33 -60.07 21.25
N SER A 61 1.73 -61.09 20.49
CA SER A 61 0.81 -61.97 19.76
C SER A 61 0.11 -62.91 20.74
N MET A 62 -1.20 -63.08 20.58
CA MET A 62 -1.93 -64.23 21.12
C MET A 62 -2.69 -64.89 19.97
N LYS A 63 -2.48 -66.20 19.82
CA LYS A 63 -3.19 -67.11 18.90
C LYS A 63 -4.17 -67.97 19.71
N ASN A 64 -5.06 -68.63 18.97
CA ASN A 64 -6.09 -69.59 19.40
C ASN A 64 -7.35 -68.89 19.99
N SER A 65 -8.58 -69.35 19.72
CA SER A 65 -9.02 -70.65 19.19
C SER A 65 -10.19 -70.49 18.19
N ALA A 66 -10.39 -71.48 17.31
CA ALA A 66 -11.58 -71.57 16.45
C ALA A 66 -12.76 -72.22 17.19
N GLY A 67 -14.01 -71.81 16.91
CA GLY A 67 -15.19 -72.42 17.54
C GLY A 67 -16.56 -71.81 17.22
N LEU A 68 -17.14 -72.21 16.08
CA LEU A 68 -18.57 -72.46 15.87
C LEU A 68 -19.63 -71.32 15.98
N ARG A 69 -20.21 -71.00 14.81
CA ARG A 69 -21.65 -70.73 14.52
C ARG A 69 -22.47 -69.84 15.48
N SER A 70 -22.84 -68.66 14.98
CA SER A 70 -24.24 -68.19 15.01
C SER A 70 -24.45 -67.07 13.99
N ALA A 71 -25.57 -67.11 13.26
CA ALA A 71 -25.97 -66.06 12.33
C ALA A 71 -27.11 -65.23 12.95
N ALA A 72 -26.94 -63.91 13.07
CA ALA A 72 -28.04 -62.95 13.21
C ALA A 72 -27.55 -61.49 13.11
N ALA A 73 -28.43 -60.61 12.64
CA ALA A 73 -28.45 -59.16 12.86
C ALA A 73 -27.20 -58.34 12.44
N ALA A 74 -27.13 -58.00 11.16
CA ALA A 74 -26.46 -56.78 10.74
C ALA A 74 -27.25 -55.55 11.22
N VAL A 75 -26.82 -54.94 12.33
CA VAL A 75 -27.32 -53.61 12.73
C VAL A 75 -26.44 -52.56 12.04
N LEU A 76 -26.99 -51.95 10.99
CA LEU A 76 -26.41 -50.80 10.31
C LEU A 76 -26.31 -49.62 11.29
N GLY A 77 -25.12 -49.45 11.88
CA GLY A 77 -24.71 -48.21 12.52
C GLY A 77 -24.50 -47.12 11.47
N ALA A 78 -25.60 -46.63 10.87
CA ALA A 78 -25.60 -45.47 10.00
C ALA A 78 -25.29 -44.22 10.83
N ALA A 79 -24.00 -43.99 11.08
CA ALA A 79 -23.52 -42.75 11.66
C ALA A 79 -23.99 -41.59 10.77
N LEU A 80 -24.73 -40.66 11.36
CA LEU A 80 -25.30 -39.50 10.69
C LEU A 80 -24.17 -38.63 10.13
N LEU A 81 -23.82 -38.84 8.87
CA LEU A 81 -23.18 -37.86 8.03
C LEU A 81 -24.19 -36.73 7.76
N SER A 82 -24.43 -35.92 8.79
CA SER A 82 -25.03 -34.59 8.66
C SER A 82 -24.03 -33.71 7.91
N GLY A 83 -23.86 -33.99 6.62
CA GLY A 83 -23.10 -33.14 5.72
C GLY A 83 -23.73 -31.76 5.79
N CYS A 84 -22.96 -30.77 6.23
CA CYS A 84 -23.37 -29.38 6.16
C CYS A 84 -23.51 -29.02 4.67
N THR A 85 -24.70 -29.21 4.12
CA THR A 85 -25.02 -28.79 2.76
C THR A 85 -24.81 -27.29 2.71
N LEU A 86 -23.80 -26.87 1.97
CA LEU A 86 -23.35 -25.48 1.90
C LEU A 86 -24.47 -24.63 1.28
N GLN A 87 -25.32 -24.06 2.14
CA GLN A 87 -26.48 -23.30 1.71
C GLN A 87 -26.01 -21.93 1.21
N GLY A 88 -25.63 -21.92 -0.08
CA GLY A 88 -25.22 -20.74 -0.80
C GLY A 88 -26.36 -19.72 -0.95
N PRO A 89 -26.02 -18.44 -1.18
CA PRO A 89 -27.02 -17.45 -1.56
C PRO A 89 -27.57 -17.78 -2.94
N GLY A 90 -28.82 -17.39 -3.20
CA GLY A 90 -29.39 -17.46 -4.55
C GLY A 90 -28.70 -16.46 -5.47
N ASN A 91 -28.44 -16.85 -6.73
CA ASN A 91 -27.76 -16.01 -7.73
C ASN A 91 -26.41 -15.47 -7.23
N LEU A 92 -25.55 -16.36 -6.73
CA LEU A 92 -24.21 -16.02 -6.26
C LEU A 92 -23.37 -15.42 -7.41
N SER A 93 -22.94 -14.16 -7.27
CA SER A 93 -21.92 -13.56 -8.15
C SER A 93 -20.69 -13.17 -7.35
N VAL A 94 -19.49 -13.34 -7.93
CA VAL A 94 -18.21 -13.04 -7.26
C VAL A 94 -17.33 -12.19 -8.17
N HIS A 95 -17.02 -10.97 -7.74
CA HIS A 95 -16.22 -10.03 -8.51
C HIS A 95 -14.89 -9.73 -7.82
N GLU A 96 -13.78 -9.91 -8.54
CA GLU A 96 -12.41 -9.67 -8.06
C GLU A 96 -11.84 -8.36 -8.63
N ALA A 97 -11.31 -7.49 -7.77
CA ALA A 97 -10.35 -6.45 -8.14
C ALA A 97 -8.98 -6.78 -7.55
N LEU A 98 -8.00 -6.99 -8.45
CA LEU A 98 -6.65 -7.39 -8.12
C LEU A 98 -5.72 -6.19 -8.24
N PHE A 99 -5.19 -5.72 -7.12
CA PHE A 99 -4.24 -4.61 -7.07
C PHE A 99 -2.80 -5.11 -7.13
N TYR A 100 -1.97 -4.42 -7.88
CA TYR A 100 -0.54 -4.70 -8.02
C TYR A 100 0.29 -3.42 -7.85
N GLY A 101 1.59 -3.53 -7.66
CA GLY A 101 2.49 -2.38 -7.48
C GLY A 101 2.41 -1.80 -6.07
N SER A 102 2.04 -0.52 -5.93
CA SER A 102 1.94 0.19 -4.63
C SER A 102 0.95 -0.42 -3.63
N SER A 103 0.08 -1.33 -4.07
CA SER A 103 -0.72 -2.20 -3.21
C SER A 103 -0.74 -3.62 -3.79
N GLN A 104 -0.84 -4.61 -2.92
CA GLN A 104 -0.95 -6.04 -3.27
C GLN A 104 -2.21 -6.66 -2.67
N ASP A 105 -3.30 -5.89 -2.62
CA ASP A 105 -4.62 -6.34 -2.18
C ASP A 105 -5.35 -7.07 -3.32
N ARG A 106 -6.03 -8.18 -3.02
CA ARG A 106 -7.13 -8.73 -3.82
C ARG A 106 -8.43 -8.46 -3.07
N VAL A 107 -9.27 -7.59 -3.63
CA VAL A 107 -10.61 -7.27 -3.12
C VAL A 107 -11.64 -8.14 -3.81
N VAL A 108 -12.56 -8.72 -3.05
CA VAL A 108 -13.62 -9.59 -3.56
C VAL A 108 -14.98 -9.10 -3.05
N TRP A 109 -15.84 -8.71 -3.97
CA TRP A 109 -17.27 -8.50 -3.71
C TRP A 109 -18.04 -9.80 -3.95
N VAL A 110 -18.98 -10.08 -3.05
CA VAL A 110 -19.92 -11.19 -3.19
C VAL A 110 -21.32 -10.61 -3.28
N TYR A 111 -22.14 -11.10 -4.21
CA TYR A 111 -23.53 -10.70 -4.40
C TYR A 111 -24.43 -11.95 -4.37
N GLY A 112 -25.71 -11.76 -4.03
CA GLY A 112 -26.71 -12.82 -4.06
C GLY A 112 -27.84 -12.57 -3.04
N THR A 113 -28.83 -13.47 -3.01
CA THR A 113 -29.95 -13.41 -2.07
C THR A 113 -29.74 -14.34 -0.86
N LEU A 114 -29.81 -13.79 0.35
CA LEU A 114 -29.70 -14.57 1.59
C LEU A 114 -31.06 -15.13 2.01
N ASN A 115 -31.19 -16.45 2.05
CA ASN A 115 -32.37 -17.14 2.54
C ASN A 115 -32.28 -17.25 4.07
N GLY A 116 -33.15 -16.54 4.80
CA GLY A 116 -33.10 -16.50 6.28
C GLY A 116 -32.08 -15.52 6.87
N GLY A 117 -31.51 -14.61 6.06
CA GLY A 117 -30.65 -13.52 6.54
C GLY A 117 -29.19 -13.89 6.83
N GLN A 118 -28.78 -15.14 6.59
CA GLN A 118 -27.39 -15.60 6.58
C GLN A 118 -27.19 -16.58 5.42
N GLY A 119 -25.94 -16.86 5.07
CA GLY A 119 -25.57 -17.83 4.05
C GLY A 119 -24.10 -18.25 4.22
N SER A 120 -23.65 -19.18 3.39
CA SER A 120 -22.22 -19.55 3.36
C SER A 120 -21.76 -19.92 1.97
N PHE A 121 -20.49 -19.67 1.68
CA PHE A 121 -19.85 -20.07 0.43
C PHE A 121 -18.40 -20.51 0.70
N SER A 122 -17.84 -21.33 -0.17
CA SER A 122 -16.45 -21.76 -0.12
C SER A 122 -15.64 -20.94 -1.11
N LEU A 123 -14.48 -20.45 -0.67
CA LEU A 123 -13.51 -19.70 -1.48
C LEU A 123 -12.13 -20.33 -1.24
N ASP A 124 -11.56 -20.91 -2.30
CA ASP A 124 -10.34 -21.74 -2.26
C ASP A 124 -10.37 -22.87 -1.21
N GLY A 125 -11.56 -23.41 -0.96
CA GLY A 125 -11.80 -24.48 0.02
C GLY A 125 -12.04 -23.99 1.46
N GLN A 126 -11.86 -22.69 1.74
CA GLN A 126 -12.25 -22.09 3.01
C GLN A 126 -13.74 -21.76 2.98
N THR A 127 -14.52 -22.34 3.89
CA THR A 127 -15.91 -21.93 4.10
C THR A 127 -15.96 -20.57 4.81
N LEU A 128 -16.69 -19.63 4.21
CA LEU A 128 -16.86 -18.26 4.65
C LEU A 128 -18.35 -17.96 4.84
N GLU A 129 -18.68 -17.25 5.91
CA GLU A 129 -20.05 -16.80 6.19
C GLU A 129 -20.41 -15.58 5.36
N LEU A 130 -21.67 -15.51 4.90
CA LEU A 130 -22.26 -14.36 4.22
C LEU A 130 -23.37 -13.74 5.07
N ARG A 131 -23.36 -12.41 5.17
CA ARG A 131 -24.29 -11.62 5.97
C ARG A 131 -24.82 -10.40 5.17
N PRO A 132 -25.94 -9.79 5.59
CA PRO A 132 -26.41 -8.52 5.03
C PRO A 132 -25.30 -7.46 5.14
N GLN A 133 -25.20 -6.61 4.13
CA GLN A 133 -24.02 -5.77 3.95
C GLN A 133 -23.85 -4.70 5.04
N VAL A 134 -22.67 -4.65 5.64
CA VAL A 134 -22.24 -3.59 6.55
C VAL A 134 -21.70 -2.39 5.78
N ALA A 135 -21.88 -1.19 6.35
CA ALA A 135 -21.39 0.04 5.74
C ALA A 135 -19.85 0.08 5.68
N GLY A 136 -19.32 0.75 4.66
CA GLY A 136 -17.91 1.16 4.62
C GLY A 136 -17.44 1.54 3.21
N PRO A 137 -16.14 1.86 3.05
CA PRO A 137 -15.64 2.57 1.87
C PRO A 137 -15.83 1.80 0.55
N LEU A 138 -15.70 0.47 0.61
CA LEU A 138 -15.80 -0.46 -0.52
C LEU A 138 -17.18 -1.14 -0.64
N ALA A 139 -18.13 -0.88 0.27
CA ALA A 139 -19.46 -1.45 0.17
C ALA A 139 -20.19 -0.92 -1.09
N THR A 140 -20.82 -1.83 -1.85
CA THR A 140 -21.62 -1.51 -3.05
C THR A 140 -23.09 -1.92 -2.84
N PRO A 141 -24.06 -1.23 -3.46
CA PRO A 141 -25.46 -1.65 -3.43
C PRO A 141 -25.62 -3.11 -3.90
N GLY A 142 -26.31 -3.93 -3.10
CA GLY A 142 -26.59 -5.34 -3.42
C GLY A 142 -25.47 -6.34 -3.13
N SER A 143 -24.26 -5.90 -2.78
CA SER A 143 -23.22 -6.80 -2.26
C SER A 143 -23.59 -7.36 -0.88
N LEU A 144 -22.86 -8.37 -0.42
CA LEU A 144 -22.99 -9.04 0.87
C LEU A 144 -21.69 -8.88 1.67
N SER A 145 -21.80 -8.87 2.99
CA SER A 145 -20.63 -8.95 3.87
C SER A 145 -20.09 -10.36 3.94
N VAL A 146 -18.76 -10.48 4.01
CA VAL A 146 -18.06 -11.76 4.23
C VAL A 146 -17.51 -11.77 5.66
N GLY A 147 -18.10 -12.62 6.50
CA GLY A 147 -17.93 -12.54 7.96
C GLY A 147 -18.36 -11.16 8.48
N THR A 148 -17.42 -10.42 9.08
CA THR A 148 -17.65 -9.07 9.61
C THR A 148 -17.21 -7.93 8.67
N GLN A 149 -16.72 -8.27 7.47
CA GLN A 149 -16.12 -7.30 6.53
C GLN A 149 -17.05 -7.02 5.35
N ASN A 150 -17.04 -5.78 4.84
CA ASN A 150 -17.86 -5.37 3.70
C ASN A 150 -17.37 -5.90 2.34
N VAL A 151 -16.15 -6.41 2.29
CA VAL A 151 -15.56 -7.16 1.17
C VAL A 151 -14.66 -8.22 1.75
N TYR A 152 -14.47 -9.34 1.05
CA TYR A 152 -13.36 -10.24 1.39
C TYR A 152 -12.05 -9.67 0.83
N LYS A 153 -10.96 -9.85 1.57
CA LYS A 153 -9.62 -9.44 1.15
C LYS A 153 -8.62 -10.57 1.34
N THR A 154 -7.77 -10.75 0.34
CA THR A 154 -6.54 -11.54 0.39
C THR A 154 -5.43 -10.77 -0.33
N SER A 155 -4.26 -11.37 -0.55
CA SER A 155 -3.16 -10.74 -1.28
C SER A 155 -3.11 -11.16 -2.76
N THR A 156 -2.46 -10.35 -3.59
CA THR A 156 -2.05 -10.68 -4.96
C THR A 156 -0.57 -11.06 -5.00
N SER A 157 -0.15 -11.63 -6.13
CA SER A 157 1.26 -11.86 -6.46
C SER A 157 1.97 -10.54 -6.80
N SER A 158 3.30 -10.49 -6.66
CA SER A 158 4.06 -9.35 -7.14
C SER A 158 4.11 -9.31 -8.67
N LEU A 159 3.96 -8.12 -9.25
CA LEU A 159 4.04 -7.87 -10.69
C LEU A 159 5.02 -6.70 -10.95
N LEU A 160 5.77 -6.74 -12.04
CA LEU A 160 6.60 -5.62 -12.50
C LEU A 160 5.73 -4.57 -13.21
N PRO A 161 6.12 -3.28 -13.27
CA PRO A 161 5.32 -2.25 -13.93
C PRO A 161 4.95 -2.63 -15.38
N PRO A 162 3.64 -2.77 -15.71
CA PRO A 162 3.19 -3.11 -17.05
C PRO A 162 3.30 -1.89 -18.00
N ALA A 163 3.33 -0.67 -17.44
CA ALA A 163 3.59 0.57 -18.14
C ALA A 163 4.27 1.57 -17.19
N SER A 164 5.10 2.47 -17.71
CA SER A 164 5.59 3.65 -16.99
C SER A 164 4.86 4.91 -17.46
N VAL A 165 4.63 5.85 -16.55
CA VAL A 165 4.02 7.15 -16.86
C VAL A 165 4.92 8.27 -16.35
N VAL A 166 5.32 9.15 -17.26
CA VAL A 166 6.18 10.30 -16.97
C VAL A 166 5.51 11.58 -17.42
N GLN A 167 5.26 12.49 -16.48
CA GLN A 167 4.78 13.84 -16.77
C GLN A 167 5.93 14.70 -17.31
N GLN A 168 5.70 15.38 -18.44
CA GLN A 168 6.62 16.31 -19.09
C GLN A 168 5.89 17.65 -19.27
N GLY A 169 6.06 18.57 -18.32
CA GLY A 169 5.24 19.80 -18.26
C GLY A 169 3.75 19.48 -18.10
N ASN A 170 2.95 19.75 -19.13
CA ASN A 170 1.50 19.50 -19.13
C ASN A 170 1.07 18.24 -19.89
N SER A 171 2.00 17.52 -20.55
CA SER A 171 1.74 16.23 -21.20
C SER A 171 2.29 15.06 -20.39
N TYR A 172 1.90 13.84 -20.76
CA TYR A 172 2.29 12.60 -20.11
C TYR A 172 2.77 11.61 -21.17
N GLU A 173 3.99 11.11 -21.06
CA GLU A 173 4.41 9.92 -21.82
C GLU A 173 3.94 8.67 -21.08
N VAL A 174 3.08 7.88 -21.71
CA VAL A 174 2.71 6.53 -21.24
C VAL A 174 3.45 5.53 -22.11
N ARG A 175 4.34 4.73 -21.52
CA ARG A 175 5.13 3.69 -22.20
C ARG A 175 4.75 2.32 -21.66
N ALA A 176 4.12 1.51 -22.50
CA ALA A 176 3.72 0.14 -22.22
C ALA A 176 4.93 -0.81 -22.31
N VAL A 177 5.21 -1.55 -21.23
CA VAL A 177 6.18 -2.65 -21.19
C VAL A 177 5.48 -3.96 -21.54
N GLN A 178 4.23 -4.11 -21.10
CA GLN A 178 3.31 -5.21 -21.42
C GLN A 178 2.03 -4.62 -22.03
N ALA A 179 1.17 -5.45 -22.62
CA ALA A 179 -0.13 -5.00 -23.09
C ALA A 179 -1.00 -4.51 -21.93
N VAL A 180 -1.68 -3.37 -22.12
CA VAL A 180 -2.54 -2.72 -21.11
C VAL A 180 -3.84 -2.26 -21.75
N ASP A 181 -4.96 -2.32 -21.01
CA ASP A 181 -6.29 -1.95 -21.53
C ASP A 181 -6.56 -0.44 -21.45
N ALA A 182 -5.98 0.23 -20.46
CA ALA A 182 -6.06 1.68 -20.25
C ALA A 182 -5.06 2.14 -19.19
N THR A 183 -4.69 3.42 -19.21
CA THR A 183 -3.97 4.06 -18.10
C THR A 183 -4.69 5.32 -17.64
N TYR A 184 -4.88 5.44 -16.33
CA TYR A 184 -5.52 6.55 -15.65
C TYR A 184 -4.55 7.23 -14.69
N LEU A 185 -4.84 8.49 -14.36
CA LEU A 185 -4.20 9.27 -13.31
C LEU A 185 -5.30 9.80 -12.39
N VAL A 186 -5.14 9.62 -11.09
CA VAL A 186 -5.86 10.40 -10.07
C VAL A 186 -4.89 11.36 -9.40
N THR A 187 -5.27 12.64 -9.31
CA THR A 187 -4.47 13.68 -8.66
C THR A 187 -5.38 14.79 -8.16
N GLY A 188 -5.12 15.33 -6.96
CA GLY A 188 -6.01 16.29 -6.30
C GLY A 188 -7.45 15.77 -6.14
N GLY A 189 -7.64 14.45 -6.05
CA GLY A 189 -8.96 13.79 -6.03
C GLY A 189 -9.71 13.77 -7.38
N SER A 190 -9.17 14.37 -8.44
CA SER A 190 -9.76 14.34 -9.79
C SER A 190 -9.15 13.22 -10.64
N TRP A 191 -9.99 12.56 -11.44
CA TRP A 191 -9.60 11.46 -12.31
C TRP A 191 -9.43 11.89 -13.76
N TYR A 192 -8.42 11.33 -14.40
CA TYR A 192 -8.07 11.56 -15.80
C TYR A 192 -7.71 10.22 -16.46
N LYS A 193 -8.13 10.02 -17.71
CA LYS A 193 -7.62 8.96 -18.58
C LYS A 193 -6.45 9.53 -19.37
N LEU A 194 -5.33 8.81 -19.39
CA LEU A 194 -4.12 9.15 -20.13
C LEU A 194 -4.04 8.34 -21.43
N SER A 195 -4.35 7.04 -21.38
CA SER A 195 -4.36 6.20 -22.58
C SER A 195 -5.59 5.28 -22.62
N ALA A 196 -6.00 4.93 -23.84
CA ALA A 196 -6.72 3.69 -24.11
C ALA A 196 -5.75 2.50 -24.06
N GLY A 197 -6.12 1.38 -24.69
CA GLY A 197 -5.27 0.21 -24.77
C GLY A 197 -3.97 0.50 -25.52
N LEU A 198 -2.88 -0.14 -25.07
CA LEU A 198 -1.56 -0.04 -25.68
C LEU A 198 -0.94 -1.44 -25.74
N ASP A 199 -0.39 -1.80 -26.90
CA ASP A 199 0.39 -3.02 -27.08
C ASP A 199 1.74 -2.94 -26.37
N ALA A 200 2.29 -4.09 -25.98
CA ALA A 200 3.61 -4.18 -25.36
C ALA A 200 4.70 -3.51 -26.21
N GLY A 201 5.54 -2.68 -25.57
CA GLY A 201 6.59 -1.90 -26.24
C GLY A 201 6.14 -0.55 -26.82
N SER A 202 4.83 -0.30 -26.92
CA SER A 202 4.29 0.97 -27.45
C SER A 202 4.43 2.14 -26.48
N SER A 203 4.48 3.36 -27.01
CA SER A 203 4.44 4.59 -26.20
C SER A 203 3.57 5.65 -26.85
N VAL A 204 2.79 6.38 -26.04
CA VAL A 204 1.94 7.49 -26.48
C VAL A 204 2.22 8.75 -25.67
N GLN A 205 2.26 9.90 -26.34
CA GLN A 205 2.22 11.21 -25.70
C GLN A 205 0.75 11.60 -25.50
N ALA A 206 0.35 11.75 -24.25
CA ALA A 206 -1.04 11.93 -23.82
C ALA A 206 -1.29 13.31 -23.21
N THR A 207 -2.47 13.84 -23.47
CA THR A 207 -3.10 14.90 -22.67
C THR A 207 -4.11 14.27 -21.70
N ALA A 208 -4.18 14.79 -20.49
CA ALA A 208 -5.04 14.21 -19.44
C ALA A 208 -6.53 14.51 -19.70
N GLN A 209 -7.28 13.52 -20.21
CA GLN A 209 -8.72 13.65 -20.42
C GLN A 209 -9.48 13.42 -19.11
N ARG A 210 -10.21 14.40 -18.60
CA ARG A 210 -10.98 14.27 -17.35
C ARG A 210 -12.08 13.21 -17.46
N VAL A 211 -12.21 12.35 -16.45
CA VAL A 211 -13.23 11.28 -16.35
C VAL A 211 -13.84 11.23 -14.95
N GLY A 212 -14.93 10.47 -14.77
CA GLY A 212 -15.61 10.31 -13.46
C GLY A 212 -14.88 9.37 -12.48
N GLY A 213 -13.92 8.58 -12.96
CA GLY A 213 -13.25 7.54 -12.18
C GLY A 213 -12.81 6.38 -13.07
N LEU A 214 -12.79 5.18 -12.49
CA LEU A 214 -12.53 3.89 -13.13
C LEU A 214 -13.77 3.30 -13.85
N GLU A 215 -14.72 4.14 -14.26
CA GLU A 215 -15.90 3.66 -15.00
C GLU A 215 -15.47 3.07 -16.35
N GLY A 216 -15.93 1.85 -16.65
CA GLY A 216 -15.49 1.08 -17.82
C GLY A 216 -14.06 0.54 -17.73
N ALA A 217 -13.40 0.58 -16.57
CA ALA A 217 -12.09 -0.03 -16.38
C ALA A 217 -12.20 -1.55 -16.16
N GLY A 218 -11.69 -2.33 -17.12
CA GLY A 218 -11.73 -3.79 -17.08
C GLY A 218 -13.16 -4.34 -17.01
N GLN A 219 -13.46 -5.11 -15.98
CA GLN A 219 -14.77 -5.74 -15.78
C GLN A 219 -15.55 -5.15 -14.59
N LEU A 220 -15.10 -4.04 -13.98
CA LEU A 220 -15.79 -3.42 -12.84
C LEU A 220 -17.23 -3.03 -13.21
N THR A 221 -18.18 -3.30 -12.31
CA THR A 221 -19.50 -2.65 -12.38
C THR A 221 -19.36 -1.14 -12.11
N PRO A 222 -20.31 -0.30 -12.56
CA PRO A 222 -20.30 1.14 -12.25
C PRO A 222 -20.22 1.43 -10.74
N GLN A 223 -20.85 0.60 -9.90
CA GLN A 223 -20.88 0.72 -8.45
C GLN A 223 -19.50 0.42 -7.83
N GLU A 224 -18.82 -0.63 -8.29
CA GLU A 224 -17.46 -0.99 -7.84
C GLU A 224 -16.44 0.03 -8.34
N ALA A 225 -16.55 0.45 -9.59
CA ALA A 225 -15.75 1.53 -10.16
C ALA A 225 -15.87 2.82 -9.33
N ALA A 226 -17.09 3.24 -8.97
CA ALA A 226 -17.31 4.40 -8.12
C ALA A 226 -16.74 4.21 -6.69
N ALA A 227 -16.86 3.01 -6.12
CA ALA A 227 -16.29 2.70 -4.80
C ALA A 227 -14.75 2.77 -4.79
N LEU A 228 -14.10 2.11 -5.75
CA LEU A 228 -12.65 2.16 -5.90
C LEU A 228 -12.15 3.56 -6.22
N SER A 229 -12.85 4.30 -7.08
CA SER A 229 -12.46 5.67 -7.47
C SER A 229 -12.44 6.61 -6.27
N ARG A 230 -13.40 6.47 -5.34
CA ARG A 230 -13.43 7.23 -4.07
C ARG A 230 -12.27 6.87 -3.15
N VAL A 231 -11.92 5.59 -3.03
CA VAL A 231 -10.85 5.12 -2.13
C VAL A 231 -9.47 5.48 -2.65
N LEU A 232 -9.20 5.25 -3.94
CA LEU A 232 -7.90 5.54 -4.55
C LEU A 232 -7.64 7.05 -4.65
N ALA A 233 -8.69 7.88 -4.83
CA ALA A 233 -8.57 9.34 -4.81
C ALA A 233 -8.06 9.92 -3.49
N GLN A 234 -8.15 9.18 -2.38
CA GLN A 234 -7.63 9.59 -1.07
C GLN A 234 -6.13 9.27 -0.89
N GLN A 235 -5.49 8.61 -1.87
CA GLN A 235 -4.10 8.16 -1.78
C GLN A 235 -3.09 9.17 -2.37
N GLY A 236 -3.56 10.33 -2.83
CA GLY A 236 -2.74 11.36 -3.47
C GLY A 236 -2.63 11.17 -4.98
N SER A 237 -1.47 11.54 -5.56
CA SER A 237 -1.21 11.38 -6.99
C SER A 237 -0.83 9.94 -7.32
N LEU A 238 -1.72 9.22 -8.01
CA LEU A 238 -1.56 7.80 -8.32
C LEU A 238 -1.91 7.51 -9.78
N VAL A 239 -1.04 6.77 -10.45
CA VAL A 239 -1.29 6.19 -11.77
C VAL A 239 -1.91 4.82 -11.59
N VAL A 240 -2.98 4.55 -12.33
CA VAL A 240 -3.72 3.29 -12.31
C VAL A 240 -3.79 2.72 -13.72
N THR A 241 -3.05 1.65 -13.96
CA THR A 241 -3.02 0.96 -15.26
C THR A 241 -3.86 -0.30 -15.21
N VAL A 242 -4.79 -0.45 -16.15
CA VAL A 242 -5.70 -1.61 -16.24
C VAL A 242 -5.01 -2.72 -17.02
N LEU A 243 -4.98 -3.92 -16.43
CA LEU A 243 -4.39 -5.11 -17.03
C LEU A 243 -5.45 -5.87 -17.86
N PRO A 244 -5.09 -6.42 -19.03
CA PRO A 244 -5.97 -7.30 -19.80
C PRO A 244 -6.42 -8.50 -18.97
N SER A 245 -7.72 -8.80 -18.96
CA SER A 245 -8.29 -9.84 -18.10
C SER A 245 -7.73 -11.26 -18.35
N GLY A 246 -7.23 -11.52 -19.57
CA GLY A 246 -6.56 -12.76 -19.95
C GLY A 246 -5.09 -12.88 -19.55
N SER A 247 -4.47 -11.81 -19.02
CA SER A 247 -3.05 -11.78 -18.64
C SER A 247 -2.80 -11.53 -17.15
N LEU A 248 -3.85 -11.66 -16.31
CA LEU A 248 -3.74 -11.52 -14.86
C LEU A 248 -2.81 -12.59 -14.27
N PRO A 249 -1.72 -12.23 -13.55
CA PRO A 249 -0.79 -13.20 -12.94
C PRO A 249 -1.46 -14.16 -11.97
N ASP A 250 -2.43 -13.64 -11.22
CA ASP A 250 -3.18 -14.36 -10.20
C ASP A 250 -4.35 -15.16 -10.80
N ALA A 251 -4.35 -16.47 -10.54
CA ALA A 251 -5.46 -17.36 -10.88
C ALA A 251 -6.78 -16.92 -10.23
N ALA A 252 -7.90 -17.23 -10.89
CA ALA A 252 -9.25 -17.02 -10.36
C ALA A 252 -9.50 -17.88 -9.12
N LEU A 253 -10.24 -17.31 -8.16
CA LEU A 253 -10.57 -17.99 -6.90
C LEU A 253 -11.53 -19.16 -7.16
N LYS A 254 -11.32 -20.29 -6.49
CA LYS A 254 -12.18 -21.47 -6.62
C LYS A 254 -13.39 -21.32 -5.70
N VAL A 255 -14.55 -20.99 -6.28
CA VAL A 255 -15.77 -20.74 -5.51
C VAL A 255 -16.75 -21.92 -5.54
N GLN A 256 -17.37 -22.25 -4.40
CA GLN A 256 -18.50 -23.19 -4.33
C GLN A 256 -19.65 -22.60 -3.46
N PRO A 257 -20.95 -22.75 -3.85
CA PRO A 257 -21.41 -23.27 -5.14
C PRO A 257 -20.87 -22.43 -6.32
N ALA A 258 -20.92 -22.98 -7.53
CA ALA A 258 -20.42 -22.27 -8.71
C ALA A 258 -21.19 -20.93 -8.88
N PRO A 259 -20.50 -19.78 -9.01
CA PRO A 259 -21.17 -18.50 -9.22
C PRO A 259 -21.92 -18.47 -10.57
N SER A 260 -23.05 -17.77 -10.60
CA SER A 260 -23.75 -17.43 -11.85
C SER A 260 -23.00 -16.37 -12.67
N GLU A 261 -22.17 -15.55 -12.02
CA GLU A 261 -21.33 -14.55 -12.68
C GLU A 261 -19.99 -14.42 -11.95
N VAL A 262 -18.91 -14.31 -12.73
CA VAL A 262 -17.57 -13.99 -12.23
C VAL A 262 -17.02 -12.82 -13.05
N ARG A 263 -16.47 -11.82 -12.38
CA ARG A 263 -15.79 -10.68 -13.00
C ARG A 263 -14.41 -10.49 -12.40
N ARG A 264 -13.41 -10.16 -13.21
CA ARG A 264 -12.02 -9.96 -12.77
C ARG A 264 -11.42 -8.72 -13.41
N THR A 265 -10.88 -7.82 -12.60
CA THR A 265 -10.17 -6.62 -13.06
C THR A 265 -8.80 -6.54 -12.39
N GLY A 266 -7.73 -6.46 -13.19
CA GLY A 266 -6.38 -6.17 -12.68
C GLY A 266 -6.05 -4.69 -12.78
N LEU A 267 -5.53 -4.12 -11.70
CA LEU A 267 -5.16 -2.71 -11.57
C LEU A 267 -3.74 -2.60 -11.02
N TYR A 268 -2.79 -2.14 -11.85
CA TYR A 268 -1.45 -1.81 -11.39
C TYR A 268 -1.44 -0.36 -10.87
N LEU A 269 -1.02 -0.18 -9.62
CA LEU A 269 -0.92 1.11 -8.94
C LEU A 269 0.54 1.54 -8.87
N GLN A 270 0.85 2.77 -9.26
CA GLN A 270 2.20 3.34 -9.10
C GLN A 270 2.18 4.85 -8.88
N PRO A 271 3.21 5.44 -8.22
CA PRO A 271 3.35 6.89 -8.14
C PRO A 271 3.51 7.51 -9.53
N LEU A 272 3.02 8.74 -9.69
CA LEU A 272 3.30 9.52 -10.90
C LEU A 272 4.78 9.95 -10.92
N SER A 273 5.52 9.60 -11.97
CA SER A 273 6.87 10.14 -12.20
C SER A 273 6.79 11.49 -12.92
N VAL A 274 7.62 12.44 -12.51
CA VAL A 274 7.68 13.79 -13.12
C VAL A 274 9.09 14.08 -13.66
N MET A 275 9.18 14.59 -14.89
CA MET A 275 10.43 15.14 -15.43
C MET A 275 10.45 16.65 -15.22
N THR A 276 11.20 17.09 -14.22
CA THR A 276 11.54 18.51 -14.06
C THR A 276 12.66 18.91 -15.02
N THR A 277 12.32 19.57 -16.12
CA THR A 277 13.29 20.30 -16.94
C THR A 277 13.77 21.53 -16.17
N THR A 278 14.91 21.43 -15.50
CA THR A 278 15.61 22.61 -14.96
C THR A 278 16.12 23.45 -16.12
N THR A 279 15.40 24.53 -16.44
CA THR A 279 15.88 25.56 -17.37
C THR A 279 17.05 26.28 -16.71
N THR A 280 18.28 25.83 -16.98
CA THR A 280 19.49 26.53 -16.54
C THR A 280 19.58 27.84 -17.29
N ALA A 281 19.05 28.91 -16.68
CA ALA A 281 19.18 30.27 -17.18
C ALA A 281 20.64 30.71 -17.02
N THR A 282 21.46 30.45 -18.04
CA THR A 282 22.86 30.88 -18.10
C THR A 282 22.93 32.40 -18.27
N THR A 283 22.76 33.13 -17.17
CA THR A 283 23.14 34.54 -17.10
C THR A 283 24.66 34.60 -17.01
N ALA A 284 25.33 34.99 -18.09
CA ALA A 284 26.78 35.16 -18.10
C ALA A 284 27.17 36.29 -17.12
N ALA A 285 27.86 35.93 -16.03
CA ALA A 285 28.36 36.86 -15.03
C ALA A 285 29.88 36.93 -15.06
N ALA A 286 30.42 38.14 -14.84
CA ALA A 286 31.83 38.45 -14.90
C ALA A 286 32.65 37.71 -13.81
N PRO A 287 33.97 37.47 -14.03
CA PRO A 287 34.79 36.75 -13.07
C PRO A 287 35.10 37.57 -11.82
N GLY A 288 34.63 37.11 -10.65
CA GLY A 288 35.19 37.49 -9.35
C GLY A 288 34.17 37.78 -8.24
N ALA A 289 33.76 36.75 -7.48
CA ALA A 289 33.46 36.83 -6.04
C ALA A 289 33.21 35.44 -5.42
N SER A 290 33.73 35.25 -4.20
CA SER A 290 33.51 34.20 -3.19
C SER A 290 32.66 32.97 -3.47
N MET A 291 33.24 31.80 -3.15
CA MET A 291 32.52 30.53 -2.95
C MET A 291 31.53 30.63 -1.78
N ASN A 292 30.25 30.85 -2.11
CA ASN A 292 29.14 30.50 -1.24
C ASN A 292 28.23 29.57 -2.04
N GLN A 293 28.37 28.26 -1.84
CA GLN A 293 27.57 27.26 -2.58
C GLN A 293 26.13 27.27 -2.07
N SER A 294 25.29 28.10 -2.68
CA SER A 294 23.84 27.98 -2.57
C SER A 294 23.42 26.56 -2.95
N PRO A 295 22.57 25.87 -2.16
CA PRO A 295 22.18 24.50 -2.45
C PRO A 295 21.46 24.42 -3.80
N SER A 296 21.96 23.58 -4.71
CA SER A 296 21.33 23.35 -6.00
C SER A 296 20.26 22.27 -5.86
N THR A 297 19.00 22.61 -6.13
CA THR A 297 17.91 21.63 -6.16
C THR A 297 18.16 20.64 -7.29
N LEU A 298 18.25 19.35 -6.97
CA LEU A 298 18.48 18.27 -7.92
C LEU A 298 17.17 17.54 -8.23
N GLY A 299 16.98 17.22 -9.50
CA GLY A 299 15.97 16.24 -9.92
C GLY A 299 16.33 14.86 -9.40
N PHE A 300 15.33 14.13 -8.90
CA PHE A 300 15.44 12.75 -8.47
C PHE A 300 14.33 11.91 -9.10
N ARG A 301 14.58 10.60 -9.24
CA ARG A 301 13.61 9.60 -9.69
C ARG A 301 13.36 8.62 -8.56
N GLU A 302 12.11 8.34 -8.19
CA GLU A 302 11.84 7.16 -7.35
C GLU A 302 12.12 5.89 -8.16
N VAL A 303 12.97 5.03 -7.61
CA VAL A 303 13.38 3.75 -8.20
C VAL A 303 12.41 2.66 -7.76
N ALA A 304 12.09 2.65 -6.47
CA ALA A 304 11.11 1.78 -5.84
C ALA A 304 10.74 2.30 -4.45
N SER A 305 9.58 1.88 -3.94
CA SER A 305 9.16 2.12 -2.56
C SER A 305 8.32 0.95 -2.04
N GLY A 306 8.16 0.84 -0.73
CA GLY A 306 7.48 -0.29 -0.12
C GLY A 306 7.27 -0.18 1.39
N THR A 307 6.61 -1.18 1.97
CA THR A 307 6.22 -1.22 3.39
C THR A 307 6.87 -2.35 4.19
N ASN A 308 7.74 -3.17 3.57
CA ASN A 308 8.23 -4.43 4.17
C ASN A 308 9.76 -4.65 4.04
N ALA A 309 10.58 -3.62 4.28
CA ALA A 309 12.04 -3.78 4.30
C ALA A 309 12.54 -4.71 5.43
N GLN A 310 13.78 -5.20 5.29
CA GLN A 310 14.49 -5.89 6.36
C GLN A 310 14.92 -4.95 7.50
N ALA A 311 15.09 -3.65 7.23
CA ALA A 311 15.52 -2.66 8.20
C ALA A 311 14.60 -2.60 9.43
N SER A 312 15.14 -2.85 10.63
CA SER A 312 14.42 -2.74 11.91
C SER A 312 14.47 -1.33 12.53
N SER A 313 15.50 -0.55 12.22
CA SER A 313 15.70 0.82 12.69
C SER A 313 15.68 1.84 11.53
N PRO A 314 15.42 3.14 11.79
CA PRO A 314 15.57 4.17 10.78
C PRO A 314 17.00 4.17 10.21
N ALA A 315 17.13 4.28 8.90
CA ALA A 315 18.43 4.24 8.22
C ALA A 315 18.40 5.05 6.92
N VAL A 316 19.56 5.60 6.56
CA VAL A 316 19.81 6.24 5.26
C VAL A 316 21.04 5.57 4.66
N VAL A 317 20.90 5.00 3.47
CA VAL A 317 21.97 4.27 2.80
C VAL A 317 22.23 4.91 1.44
N LEU A 318 23.47 5.33 1.21
CA LEU A 318 23.93 5.83 -0.09
C LEU A 318 24.57 4.69 -0.88
N ALA A 319 24.21 4.57 -2.16
CA ALA A 319 24.84 3.68 -3.11
C ALA A 319 25.35 4.51 -4.30
N GLY A 320 26.67 4.60 -4.46
CA GLY A 320 27.31 5.20 -5.65
C GLY A 320 27.77 4.16 -6.69
N THR A 321 27.62 2.87 -6.39
CA THR A 321 28.07 1.75 -7.24
C THR A 321 26.97 0.69 -7.35
N GLN A 322 27.05 -0.16 -8.38
CA GLN A 322 26.08 -1.24 -8.57
C GLN A 322 26.07 -2.21 -7.38
N SER A 323 27.23 -2.64 -6.89
CA SER A 323 27.32 -3.53 -5.71
C SER A 323 26.75 -2.90 -4.43
N ALA A 324 26.92 -1.58 -4.24
CA ALA A 324 26.26 -0.87 -3.14
C ALA A 324 24.74 -0.79 -3.34
N LEU A 325 24.26 -0.71 -4.60
CA LEU A 325 22.84 -0.81 -4.89
C LEU A 325 22.31 -2.20 -4.55
N ASP A 326 23.00 -3.27 -4.92
CA ASP A 326 22.56 -4.65 -4.64
C ASP A 326 22.40 -4.88 -3.13
N ALA A 327 23.31 -4.37 -2.30
CA ALA A 327 23.21 -4.42 -0.84
C ALA A 327 22.02 -3.58 -0.30
N LEU A 328 21.80 -2.38 -0.86
CA LEU A 328 20.65 -1.54 -0.55
C LEU A 328 19.32 -2.22 -0.96
N TRP A 329 19.31 -2.86 -2.12
CA TRP A 329 18.16 -3.56 -2.70
C TRP A 329 17.79 -4.79 -1.88
N ASN A 330 18.77 -5.56 -1.43
CA ASN A 330 18.58 -6.63 -0.44
C ASN A 330 17.99 -6.11 0.89
N THR A 331 18.39 -4.92 1.35
CA THR A 331 17.81 -4.33 2.57
C THR A 331 16.34 -3.96 2.37
N ALA A 332 15.98 -3.46 1.18
CA ALA A 332 14.62 -3.06 0.81
C ALA A 332 13.68 -4.24 0.51
N TYR A 333 14.19 -5.28 -0.15
CA TYR A 333 13.41 -6.40 -0.66
C TYR A 333 13.70 -7.75 0.00
N GLY A 334 14.63 -7.86 0.95
CA GLY A 334 15.03 -9.16 1.53
C GLY A 334 13.96 -9.88 2.38
N ARG A 335 12.74 -9.31 2.51
CA ARG A 335 11.56 -10.03 3.03
C ARG A 335 10.62 -10.52 1.93
N GLN A 336 10.92 -10.21 0.67
CA GLN A 336 10.17 -10.61 -0.52
C GLN A 336 10.90 -11.77 -1.21
N VAL A 337 10.13 -12.80 -1.57
CA VAL A 337 10.60 -13.95 -2.36
C VAL A 337 9.64 -14.14 -3.54
N PRO A 338 10.12 -14.19 -4.80
CA PRO A 338 11.50 -13.99 -5.22
C PRO A 338 11.97 -12.53 -5.03
N LEU A 339 13.27 -12.35 -4.81
CA LEU A 339 13.92 -11.03 -4.78
C LEU A 339 13.83 -10.39 -6.18
N PRO A 340 13.30 -9.16 -6.33
CA PRO A 340 13.29 -8.46 -7.61
C PRO A 340 14.71 -8.17 -8.12
N PRO A 341 14.96 -8.20 -9.44
CA PRO A 341 16.27 -7.86 -9.99
C PRO A 341 16.65 -6.41 -9.68
N THR A 342 17.89 -6.17 -9.27
CA THR A 342 18.40 -4.81 -9.04
C THR A 342 18.43 -4.01 -10.35
N PRO A 343 17.93 -2.77 -10.40
CA PRO A 343 18.06 -1.92 -11.59
C PRO A 343 19.51 -1.46 -11.80
N LEU A 344 19.84 -1.08 -13.03
CA LEU A 344 21.17 -0.56 -13.38
C LEU A 344 21.31 0.91 -12.96
N MET A 345 22.43 1.25 -12.31
CA MET A 345 22.71 2.58 -11.76
C MET A 345 23.09 3.65 -12.80
N GLY A 346 23.80 3.28 -13.87
CA GLY A 346 24.41 4.27 -14.77
C GLY A 346 25.36 5.21 -14.00
N ASN A 347 25.22 6.52 -14.20
CA ASN A 347 25.94 7.56 -13.45
C ASN A 347 25.05 8.24 -12.37
N GLN A 348 24.20 7.46 -11.71
CA GLN A 348 23.32 7.92 -10.64
C GLN A 348 23.81 7.42 -9.28
N THR A 349 23.61 8.22 -8.24
CA THR A 349 23.67 7.79 -6.85
C THR A 349 22.25 7.44 -6.40
N ALA A 350 22.05 6.25 -5.82
CA ALA A 350 20.80 5.89 -5.19
C ALA A 350 20.86 6.16 -3.68
N VAL A 351 19.73 6.58 -3.12
CA VAL A 351 19.57 6.85 -1.70
C VAL A 351 18.37 6.06 -1.20
N GLY A 352 18.64 5.04 -0.39
CA GLY A 352 17.64 4.30 0.34
C GLY A 352 17.31 4.97 1.66
N ILE A 353 16.03 5.14 1.92
CA ILE A 353 15.51 5.81 3.11
C ILE A 353 14.54 4.85 3.79
N PHE A 354 14.90 4.41 4.99
CA PHE A 354 14.16 3.42 5.77
C PHE A 354 13.63 4.07 7.04
N LEU A 355 12.36 3.83 7.37
CA LEU A 355 11.78 4.27 8.63
C LEU A 355 12.07 3.31 9.80
N GLY A 356 12.53 2.09 9.50
CA GLY A 356 12.58 1.00 10.47
C GLY A 356 11.19 0.45 10.79
N SER A 357 11.12 -0.45 11.77
CA SER A 357 9.88 -1.11 12.15
C SER A 357 8.81 -0.13 12.67
N ARG A 358 7.56 -0.38 12.28
CA ARG A 358 6.36 0.34 12.70
C ARG A 358 5.29 -0.66 13.15
N PRO A 359 4.57 -0.38 14.24
CA PRO A 359 3.70 -1.38 14.90
C PRO A 359 2.41 -1.69 14.13
N THR A 360 2.02 -0.82 13.20
CA THR A 360 0.80 -0.95 12.40
C THR A 360 1.07 -0.59 10.93
N GLY A 361 0.12 -0.92 10.05
CA GLY A 361 0.07 -0.37 8.70
C GLY A 361 -0.35 1.11 8.68
N GLY A 362 -0.20 1.76 7.52
CA GLY A 362 -0.57 3.17 7.33
C GLY A 362 0.57 4.17 7.50
N TYR A 363 1.77 3.72 7.90
CA TYR A 363 2.99 4.51 7.77
C TYR A 363 3.52 4.50 6.32
N GLY A 364 4.31 5.51 5.97
CA GLY A 364 4.98 5.59 4.67
C GLY A 364 6.05 6.68 4.63
N VAL A 365 6.93 6.61 3.64
CA VAL A 365 7.94 7.64 3.37
C VAL A 365 7.98 7.94 1.87
N SER A 366 8.02 9.21 1.50
CA SER A 366 8.25 9.65 0.13
C SER A 366 9.21 10.85 0.11
N VAL A 367 10.02 10.98 -0.94
CA VAL A 367 10.94 12.12 -1.08
C VAL A 367 10.18 13.32 -1.65
N GLN A 368 10.33 14.48 -1.01
CA GLN A 368 9.75 15.75 -1.45
C GLN A 368 10.75 16.59 -2.25
N SER A 369 12.00 16.67 -1.78
CA SER A 369 13.05 17.42 -2.47
C SER A 369 14.44 16.84 -2.19
N VAL A 370 15.35 17.04 -3.15
CA VAL A 370 16.77 16.73 -3.03
C VAL A 370 17.54 17.99 -3.41
N GLN A 371 18.54 18.34 -2.62
CA GLN A 371 19.40 19.51 -2.81
C GLN A 371 20.85 19.11 -2.61
N ALA A 372 21.77 19.48 -3.51
CA ALA A 372 23.18 19.27 -3.30
C ALA A 372 23.86 20.49 -2.67
N ALA A 373 24.71 20.23 -1.68
CA ALA A 373 25.72 21.17 -1.17
C ALA A 373 27.08 20.46 -1.26
N GLY A 374 27.86 20.77 -2.30
CA GLY A 374 29.05 20.01 -2.66
C GLY A 374 28.74 18.52 -2.87
N SER A 375 29.44 17.64 -2.16
CA SER A 375 29.27 16.18 -2.21
C SER A 375 28.19 15.64 -1.25
N VAL A 376 27.38 16.51 -0.64
CA VAL A 376 26.34 16.16 0.34
C VAL A 376 24.94 16.41 -0.25
N LEU A 377 24.10 15.38 -0.23
CA LEU A 377 22.67 15.49 -0.52
C LEU A 377 21.88 15.85 0.74
N ASN A 378 21.21 17.00 0.73
CA ASN A 378 20.17 17.33 1.69
C ASN A 378 18.82 16.89 1.10
N ILE A 379 18.13 15.97 1.78
CA ILE A 379 16.90 15.35 1.28
C ILE A 379 15.78 15.65 2.27
N THR A 380 14.67 16.20 1.77
CA THR A 380 13.44 16.35 2.56
C THR A 380 12.49 15.23 2.21
N VAL A 381 11.97 14.52 3.21
CA VAL A 381 10.97 13.46 3.05
C VAL A 381 9.65 13.82 3.72
N ASN A 382 8.55 13.30 3.19
CA ASN A 382 7.28 13.23 3.90
C ASN A 382 7.21 11.90 4.64
N VAL A 383 7.26 11.93 5.98
CA VAL A 383 6.98 10.77 6.81
C VAL A 383 5.49 10.78 7.13
N ARG A 384 4.74 9.87 6.48
CA ARG A 384 3.32 9.66 6.74
C ARG A 384 3.15 8.74 7.94
N SER A 385 2.29 9.14 8.86
CA SER A 385 1.78 8.32 9.97
C SER A 385 0.25 8.23 9.89
N PRO A 386 -0.36 7.15 10.43
CA PRO A 386 -1.82 7.08 10.57
C PRO A 386 -2.29 8.12 11.60
N GLY A 387 -3.40 8.81 11.30
CA GLY A 387 -3.97 9.82 12.19
C GLY A 387 -4.64 9.21 13.42
N PRO A 388 -4.83 9.98 14.51
CA PRO A 388 -5.54 9.51 15.71
C PRO A 388 -6.92 8.92 15.36
N GLY A 389 -7.22 7.72 15.89
CA GLY A 389 -8.48 7.01 15.62
C GLY A 389 -8.60 6.36 14.24
N THR A 390 -7.58 6.43 13.37
CA THR A 390 -7.59 5.75 12.07
C THR A 390 -7.54 4.23 12.25
N ILE A 391 -8.46 3.50 11.60
CA ILE A 391 -8.39 2.03 11.55
C ILE A 391 -7.14 1.63 10.75
N THR A 392 -6.23 0.90 11.40
CA THR A 392 -4.97 0.43 10.82
C THR A 392 -4.84 -1.08 10.94
N THR A 393 -4.14 -1.70 9.99
CA THR A 393 -3.83 -3.12 10.06
C THR A 393 -2.84 -3.39 11.19
N GLN A 394 -3.12 -4.42 11.99
CA GLN A 394 -2.25 -4.88 13.08
C GLN A 394 -1.14 -5.76 12.51
N ALA A 395 -0.19 -5.14 11.81
CA ALA A 395 0.95 -5.80 11.19
C ALA A 395 2.20 -4.93 11.36
N ILE A 396 3.32 -5.56 11.75
CA ILE A 396 4.61 -4.89 11.81
C ILE A 396 5.09 -4.62 10.39
N THR A 397 5.20 -3.34 10.03
CA THR A 397 5.72 -2.88 8.73
C THR A 397 7.12 -2.30 8.89
N SER A 398 7.87 -2.17 7.80
CA SER A 398 9.09 -1.35 7.72
C SER A 398 9.06 -0.53 6.42
N PRO A 399 8.49 0.69 6.44
CA PRO A 399 8.38 1.53 5.25
C PRO A 399 9.70 2.07 4.74
N TRP A 400 9.82 2.14 3.42
CA TRP A 400 11.03 2.56 2.73
C TRP A 400 10.76 3.18 1.35
N THR A 401 11.70 3.99 0.87
CA THR A 401 11.80 4.44 -0.53
C THR A 401 13.27 4.46 -0.98
N ILE A 402 13.53 4.17 -2.25
CA ILE A 402 14.82 4.34 -2.90
C ILE A 402 14.65 5.35 -4.03
N VAL A 403 15.41 6.44 -3.99
CA VAL A 403 15.48 7.42 -5.08
C VAL A 403 16.85 7.41 -5.76
N ALA A 404 16.90 7.67 -7.06
CA ALA A 404 18.13 7.88 -7.82
C ALA A 404 18.30 9.37 -8.16
N VAL A 405 19.50 9.87 -7.95
CA VAL A 405 19.91 11.27 -8.15
C VAL A 405 21.08 11.29 -9.13
N GLN A 406 21.07 12.20 -10.11
CA GLN A 406 22.16 12.31 -11.09
C GLN A 406 23.45 12.81 -10.44
N GLY A 407 24.57 12.15 -10.73
CA GLY A 407 25.89 12.48 -10.18
C GLY A 407 26.32 11.58 -9.02
N GLN A 408 27.51 11.87 -8.50
CA GLN A 408 28.18 11.09 -7.44
C GLN A 408 28.24 11.90 -6.15
N PHE A 409 27.78 11.30 -5.05
CA PHE A 409 27.72 11.95 -3.73
C PHE A 409 28.36 11.07 -2.66
N SER A 410 28.95 11.70 -1.64
CA SER A 410 29.64 11.01 -0.55
C SER A 410 28.80 10.88 0.72
N ARG A 411 27.70 11.63 0.83
CA ARG A 411 26.85 11.68 2.03
C ARG A 411 25.42 12.09 1.67
N ALA A 412 24.43 11.59 2.40
CA ALA A 412 23.11 12.20 2.50
C ALA A 412 22.79 12.61 3.93
N VAL A 413 21.97 13.65 4.05
CA VAL A 413 21.35 14.17 5.26
C VAL A 413 19.85 14.21 4.99
N VAL A 414 19.10 13.31 5.62
CA VAL A 414 17.64 13.20 5.42
C VAL A 414 16.91 13.87 6.57
N ARG A 415 15.97 14.77 6.23
CA ARG A 415 15.08 15.46 7.16
C ARG A 415 13.62 15.18 6.83
N ASP A 416 12.77 15.10 7.84
CA ASP A 416 11.32 15.04 7.66
C ASP A 416 10.72 16.40 7.24
N GLN A 417 9.41 16.44 7.05
CA GLN A 417 8.65 17.65 6.72
C GLN A 417 8.70 18.76 7.79
N ASN A 418 9.17 18.44 9.01
CA ASN A 418 9.34 19.38 10.12
C ASN A 418 10.81 19.86 10.26
N GLY A 419 11.71 19.36 9.41
CA GLY A 419 13.15 19.65 9.44
C GLY A 419 13.96 18.78 10.41
N GLN A 420 13.32 17.83 11.10
CA GLN A 420 13.97 16.91 12.03
C GLN A 420 14.78 15.86 11.25
N LEU A 421 16.00 15.55 11.72
CA LEU A 421 16.83 14.49 11.14
C LEU A 421 16.17 13.13 11.30
N LEU A 422 16.10 12.35 10.21
CA LEU A 422 15.54 10.99 10.24
C LEU A 422 16.46 10.00 10.96
N VAL A 423 17.77 10.22 10.86
CA VAL A 423 18.83 9.54 11.62
C VAL A 423 19.64 10.66 12.29
N PRO A 424 19.62 10.77 13.64
CA PRO A 424 20.31 11.84 14.37
C PRO A 424 21.84 11.79 14.24
#